data_AF-A0A8J5KI27-F1
#
_entry.id   AF-A0A8J5KI27-F1
#
_cell.length_a   1.000
_cell.length_b   1.000
_cell.length_c   1.000
_cell.angle_alpha   90.00
_cell.angle_beta   90.00
_cell.angle_gamma   90.00
#
_symmetry.space_group_name_H-M   'P 1'
#
loop_
_entity.id
_entity.type
_entity.pdbx_description
1 polymer ?
#
loop_
_entity_poly.entity_id
_entity_poly.type
_entity_poly.pdbx_seq_one_letter_code
_entity_poly.pdbx_strand_id
1 'polypeptide(L)'
;CVLQIHPPVLEEEHKEEEEMARIDPCENHKCRRGRCKPKRKNDGLDYKCRCRTGWSGRFCDQAPTCRKEQFTEYYVENGCRSRRPIKNAICSGTCGTHCCKPRRTKQRQVRLICNDGTSYKKEIEIIRKCRCRRRCY
;
A
#
# COMPACT_ATOMS: atom_id res chain seq x y z
N CYS A 1 -8.72 -44.36 -61.84
CA CYS A 1 -8.04 -44.86 -60.62
C CYS A 1 -6.66 -44.21 -60.58
N VAL A 2 -6.33 -43.30 -59.68
CA VAL A 2 -6.67 -43.28 -58.26
C VAL A 2 -6.93 -41.82 -57.83
N LEU A 3 -7.99 -41.63 -57.05
CA LEU A 3 -8.34 -40.39 -56.36
C LEU A 3 -7.36 -40.14 -55.19
N GLN A 4 -7.13 -38.86 -54.86
CA GLN A 4 -6.89 -38.34 -53.50
C GLN A 4 -5.48 -38.67 -52.88
N ILE A 5 -4.76 -37.86 -52.07
CA ILE A 5 -5.00 -36.69 -51.22
C ILE A 5 -3.63 -35.98 -51.05
N HIS A 6 -3.56 -34.65 -51.19
CA HIS A 6 -2.45 -33.88 -50.59
C HIS A 6 -2.66 -33.88 -49.07
N PRO A 7 -1.73 -34.38 -48.22
CA PRO A 7 -1.94 -34.34 -46.78
C PRO A 7 -1.86 -32.87 -46.29
N PRO A 8 -2.94 -32.30 -45.71
CA PRO A 8 -2.97 -30.94 -45.18
C PRO A 8 -2.52 -30.90 -43.71
N VAL A 9 -1.51 -31.70 -43.34
CA VAL A 9 -1.22 -32.01 -41.92
C VAL A 9 -0.16 -31.07 -41.32
N LEU A 10 0.59 -30.32 -42.14
CA LEU A 10 1.72 -29.49 -41.66
C LEU A 10 1.38 -28.02 -41.38
N GLU A 11 0.15 -27.57 -41.66
CA GLU A 11 -0.28 -26.17 -41.40
C GLU A 11 -1.09 -26.01 -40.11
N GLU A 12 -1.56 -27.10 -39.50
CA GLU A 12 -2.39 -27.07 -38.29
C GLU A 12 -1.56 -27.09 -36.99
N GLU A 13 -0.38 -27.74 -36.96
CA GLU A 13 0.42 -27.88 -35.73
C GLU A 13 1.14 -26.59 -35.28
N HIS A 14 1.60 -25.75 -36.22
CA HIS A 14 2.21 -24.45 -35.86
C HIS A 14 1.20 -23.41 -35.36
N LYS A 15 -0.09 -23.62 -35.60
CA LYS A 15 -1.15 -22.67 -35.24
C LYS A 15 -1.52 -22.77 -33.77
N GLU A 16 -1.51 -23.98 -33.21
CA GLU A 16 -1.86 -24.25 -31.80
C GLU A 16 -0.76 -23.81 -30.82
N GLU A 17 0.53 -23.99 -31.17
CA GLU A 17 1.64 -23.48 -30.36
C GLU A 17 1.71 -21.94 -30.33
N GLU A 18 1.34 -21.28 -31.43
CA GLU A 18 1.27 -19.82 -31.51
C GLU A 18 0.03 -19.25 -30.79
N GLU A 19 -1.06 -20.02 -30.69
CA GLU A 19 -2.28 -19.66 -29.97
C GLU A 19 -2.09 -19.75 -28.44
N MET A 20 -1.35 -20.74 -27.95
CA MET A 20 -1.02 -20.86 -26.53
C MET A 20 -0.19 -19.67 -25.99
N ALA A 21 0.57 -19.00 -26.85
CA ALA A 21 1.30 -17.78 -26.54
C ALA A 21 0.43 -16.50 -26.56
N ARG A 22 -0.83 -16.59 -27.01
CA ARG A 22 -1.74 -15.44 -27.19
C ARG A 22 -2.78 -15.27 -26.09
N ILE A 23 -2.86 -16.19 -25.12
CA ILE A 23 -3.77 -16.03 -23.98
C ILE A 23 -3.21 -14.96 -23.03
N ASP A 24 -3.77 -13.75 -23.04
CA ASP A 24 -3.43 -12.74 -22.04
C ASP A 24 -3.98 -13.19 -20.67
N PRO A 25 -3.13 -13.54 -19.69
CA PRO A 25 -3.60 -13.98 -18.37
C PRO A 25 -4.32 -12.86 -17.61
N CYS A 26 -4.26 -11.61 -18.11
CA CYS A 26 -4.95 -10.47 -17.55
C CYS A 26 -6.35 -10.21 -18.12
N GLU A 27 -6.77 -10.85 -19.21
CA GLU A 27 -8.04 -10.56 -19.88
C GLU A 27 -9.25 -10.70 -18.93
N ASN A 28 -9.23 -11.72 -18.05
CA ASN A 28 -10.29 -12.00 -17.06
C ASN A 28 -9.78 -11.97 -15.61
N HIS A 29 -8.86 -11.06 -15.31
CA HIS A 29 -8.24 -11.00 -13.98
C HIS A 29 -9.24 -10.68 -12.85
N LYS A 30 -8.97 -11.17 -11.63
CA LYS A 30 -9.80 -10.91 -10.44
C LYS A 30 -9.34 -9.70 -9.61
N CYS A 31 -8.35 -8.93 -10.08
CA CYS A 31 -7.81 -7.79 -9.33
C CYS A 31 -8.87 -6.71 -9.07
N ARG A 32 -9.15 -6.38 -7.80
CA ARG A 32 -10.14 -5.36 -7.40
C ARG A 32 -9.53 -3.96 -7.36
N ARG A 33 -8.58 -3.72 -6.44
CA ARG A 33 -7.92 -2.42 -6.25
C ARG A 33 -6.45 -2.48 -6.64
N GLY A 34 -6.18 -2.95 -7.85
CA GLY A 34 -4.82 -3.12 -8.36
C GLY A 34 -4.76 -3.10 -9.88
N ARG A 35 -3.58 -3.39 -10.42
CA ARG A 35 -3.37 -3.64 -11.85
C ARG A 35 -2.91 -5.07 -12.03
N CYS A 36 -3.50 -5.79 -12.97
CA CYS A 36 -2.99 -7.09 -13.35
C CYS A 36 -1.63 -6.97 -14.06
N LYS A 37 -0.76 -7.95 -13.81
CA LYS A 37 0.49 -8.13 -14.53
C LYS A 37 0.74 -9.62 -14.76
N PRO A 38 1.07 -10.05 -15.98
CA PRO A 38 1.50 -11.42 -16.24
C PRO A 38 2.72 -11.75 -15.37
N LYS A 39 2.77 -12.97 -14.85
CA LYS A 39 3.95 -13.50 -14.17
C LYS A 39 4.95 -13.93 -15.23
N ARG A 40 6.23 -13.65 -14.99
CA ARG A 40 7.32 -14.08 -15.88
C ARG A 40 7.72 -15.54 -15.69
N LYS A 41 7.11 -16.24 -14.73
CA LYS A 41 7.30 -17.66 -14.47
C LYS A 41 6.01 -18.37 -14.91
N ASN A 42 6.13 -19.52 -15.56
CA ASN A 42 5.06 -20.29 -16.23
C ASN A 42 4.55 -19.66 -17.54
N ASP A 43 5.47 -19.37 -18.46
CA ASP A 43 5.16 -19.05 -19.87
C ASP A 43 4.18 -17.88 -20.10
N GLY A 44 3.99 -17.03 -19.09
CA GLY A 44 3.03 -15.94 -19.15
C GLY A 44 1.57 -16.36 -18.92
N LEU A 45 1.28 -17.61 -18.57
CA LEU A 45 -0.07 -18.14 -18.38
C LEU A 45 -0.71 -17.77 -17.02
N ASP A 46 0.08 -17.32 -16.04
CA ASP A 46 -0.41 -16.88 -14.72
C ASP A 46 -0.23 -15.36 -14.54
N TYR A 47 -1.04 -14.75 -13.68
CA TYR A 47 -0.98 -13.32 -13.39
C TYR A 47 -0.83 -13.01 -11.89
N LYS A 48 -0.38 -11.80 -11.60
CA LYS A 48 -0.38 -11.22 -10.25
C LYS A 48 -1.03 -9.85 -10.24
N CYS A 49 -1.71 -9.54 -9.14
CA CYS A 49 -2.23 -8.22 -8.92
C CYS A 49 -1.18 -7.33 -8.24
N ARG A 50 -0.86 -6.20 -8.87
CA ARG A 50 -0.09 -5.12 -8.25
C ARG A 50 -1.05 -4.15 -7.58
N CYS A 51 -1.17 -4.23 -6.27
CA CYS A 51 -2.15 -3.45 -5.51
C CYS A 51 -1.88 -1.95 -5.50
N ARG A 52 -2.97 -1.17 -5.43
CA ARG A 52 -2.93 0.27 -5.12
C ARG A 52 -2.40 0.46 -3.69
N THR A 53 -1.87 1.64 -3.42
CA THR A 53 -1.25 1.93 -2.13
C THR A 53 -2.20 1.68 -0.95
N GLY A 54 -1.79 0.79 -0.04
CA GLY A 54 -2.55 0.45 1.17
C GLY A 54 -3.44 -0.79 1.03
N TRP A 55 -3.77 -1.20 -0.20
CA TRP A 55 -4.56 -2.41 -0.44
C TRP A 55 -3.67 -3.65 -0.45
N SER A 56 -4.20 -4.76 0.03
CA SER A 56 -3.51 -6.07 0.10
C SER A 56 -4.41 -7.22 -0.33
N GLY A 57 -3.89 -8.45 -0.22
CA GLY A 57 -4.54 -9.67 -0.69
C GLY A 57 -4.11 -10.05 -2.10
N ARG A 58 -4.28 -11.33 -2.45
CA ARG A 58 -3.94 -11.89 -3.77
C ARG A 58 -4.60 -11.10 -4.90
N PHE A 59 -5.81 -10.61 -4.66
CA PHE A 59 -6.62 -9.88 -5.62
C PHE A 59 -6.79 -8.40 -5.27
N CYS A 60 -6.02 -7.86 -4.32
CA CYS A 60 -6.10 -6.46 -3.88
C CYS A 60 -7.50 -6.07 -3.38
N ASP A 61 -8.13 -6.96 -2.62
CA ASP A 61 -9.48 -6.89 -2.09
C ASP A 61 -9.51 -6.56 -0.58
N GLN A 62 -8.38 -6.65 0.10
CA GLN A 62 -8.26 -6.27 1.51
C GLN A 62 -7.96 -4.77 1.61
N ALA A 63 -8.84 -4.04 2.28
CA ALA A 63 -8.73 -2.60 2.46
C ALA A 63 -7.70 -2.23 3.56
N PRO A 64 -6.98 -1.10 3.41
CA PRO A 64 -6.16 -0.58 4.50
C PRO A 64 -7.02 -0.13 5.68
N THR A 65 -6.56 -0.38 6.90
CA THR A 65 -7.18 0.12 8.13
C THR A 65 -6.51 1.37 8.69
N CYS A 66 -5.54 1.94 7.95
CA CYS A 66 -4.77 3.10 8.36
C CYS A 66 -5.64 4.32 8.69
N ARG A 67 -5.61 4.75 9.95
CA ARG A 67 -6.41 5.85 10.47
C ARG A 67 -5.59 6.74 11.40
N LYS A 68 -6.15 7.92 11.67
CA LYS A 68 -5.60 8.88 12.63
C LYS A 68 -6.32 8.71 13.95
N GLU A 69 -5.66 8.14 14.94
CA GLU A 69 -6.19 8.02 16.30
C GLU A 69 -5.81 9.25 17.10
N GLN A 70 -6.81 9.95 17.62
CA GLN A 70 -6.65 11.21 18.36
C GLN A 70 -6.70 10.94 19.86
N PHE A 71 -5.84 11.61 20.61
CA PHE A 71 -5.82 11.53 22.07
C PHE A 71 -5.37 12.86 22.66
N THR A 72 -5.62 13.05 23.95
CA THR A 72 -5.30 14.27 24.68
C THR A 72 -4.51 13.91 25.93
N GLU A 73 -3.24 14.27 25.96
CA GLU A 73 -2.35 13.93 27.06
C GLU A 73 -1.35 15.05 27.33
N TYR A 74 -0.66 14.99 28.46
CA TYR A 74 0.42 15.93 28.74
C TYR A 74 1.68 15.52 28.00
N TYR A 75 2.28 16.44 27.26
CA TYR A 75 3.63 16.25 26.73
C TYR A 75 4.64 16.40 27.86
N VAL A 76 5.58 15.45 27.93
CA VAL A 76 6.66 15.39 28.93
C VAL A 76 7.99 15.16 28.20
N GLU A 77 8.99 15.98 28.48
CA GLU A 77 10.34 15.87 27.92
C GLU A 77 11.34 16.42 28.95
N ASN A 78 12.45 15.71 29.19
CA ASN A 78 13.55 16.14 30.07
C ASN A 78 13.09 16.62 31.47
N GLY A 79 12.15 15.91 32.10
CA GLY A 79 11.62 16.29 33.42
C GLY A 79 10.70 17.51 33.43
N CYS A 80 10.36 18.06 32.26
CA CYS A 80 9.44 19.18 32.10
C CYS A 80 8.12 18.70 31.50
N ARG A 81 7.01 19.29 31.94
CA ARG A 81 5.66 18.92 31.52
C ARG A 81 4.90 20.11 30.95
N SER A 82 4.11 19.87 29.92
CA SER A 82 3.21 20.88 29.35
C SER A 82 2.21 21.44 30.38
N ARG A 83 1.93 22.74 30.30
CA ARG A 83 0.92 23.39 31.18
C ARG A 83 -0.48 22.81 31.06
N ARG A 84 -0.85 22.36 29.85
CA ARG A 84 -2.18 21.85 29.52
C ARG A 84 -2.01 20.61 28.66
N PRO A 85 -2.94 19.64 28.76
CA PRO A 85 -2.90 18.48 27.90
C PRO A 85 -3.10 18.90 26.43
N ILE A 86 -2.47 18.16 25.55
CA ILE A 86 -2.29 18.47 24.14
C ILE A 86 -3.09 17.46 23.34
N LYS A 87 -4.03 17.97 22.54
CA LYS A 87 -4.71 17.20 21.48
C LYS A 87 -3.69 16.78 20.42
N ASN A 88 -3.23 15.54 20.51
CA ASN A 88 -2.31 14.94 19.56
C ASN A 88 -3.01 13.82 18.77
N ALA A 89 -2.27 13.15 17.90
CA ALA A 89 -2.72 11.97 17.22
C ALA A 89 -1.54 11.05 16.87
N ILE A 90 -1.81 9.77 16.68
CA ILE A 90 -0.91 8.79 16.07
C ILE A 90 -1.55 8.23 14.80
N CYS A 91 -0.71 7.65 13.94
CA CYS A 91 -1.18 6.88 12.79
C CYS A 91 -1.13 5.39 13.13
N SER A 92 -2.28 4.73 13.07
CA SER A 92 -2.44 3.32 13.44
C SER A 92 -3.16 2.56 12.34
N GLY A 93 -2.99 1.23 12.31
CA GLY A 93 -3.62 0.33 11.35
C GLY A 93 -2.66 -0.16 10.27
N THR A 94 -3.19 -0.92 9.32
CA THR A 94 -2.42 -1.68 8.33
C THR A 94 -2.54 -1.08 6.93
N CYS A 95 -1.51 -1.34 6.12
CA CYS A 95 -1.39 -0.86 4.74
C CYS A 95 -0.86 -1.94 3.79
N GLY A 96 -1.08 -3.21 4.11
CA GLY A 96 -0.51 -4.34 3.36
C GLY A 96 1.02 -4.35 3.46
N THR A 97 1.68 -4.27 2.30
CA THR A 97 3.15 -4.18 2.19
C THR A 97 3.70 -2.77 2.41
N HIS A 98 2.84 -1.79 2.68
CA HIS A 98 3.19 -0.39 2.92
C HIS A 98 3.01 -0.02 4.39
N CYS A 99 3.38 1.21 4.77
CA CYS A 99 3.29 1.68 6.15
C CYS A 99 2.21 2.75 6.35
N CYS A 100 1.52 2.70 7.49
CA CYS A 100 0.61 3.76 7.94
C CYS A 100 1.41 4.86 8.63
N LYS A 101 1.58 6.01 7.97
CA LYS A 101 2.44 7.11 8.45
C LYS A 101 1.77 8.48 8.30
N PRO A 102 2.27 9.50 9.01
CA PRO A 102 1.82 10.88 8.82
C PRO A 102 2.06 11.33 7.39
N ARG A 103 1.01 11.84 6.73
CA ARG A 103 1.11 12.48 5.42
C ARG A 103 1.19 14.01 5.54
N ARG A 104 0.64 14.55 6.63
CA ARG A 104 0.68 15.98 6.93
C ARG A 104 0.75 16.17 8.44
N THR A 105 1.73 16.95 8.88
CA THR A 105 1.90 17.42 10.26
C THR A 105 1.67 18.93 10.31
N LYS A 106 1.52 19.47 11.53
CA LYS A 106 1.51 20.91 11.79
C LYS A 106 2.37 21.16 13.03
N GLN A 107 3.24 22.16 12.98
CA GLN A 107 3.96 22.65 14.15
C GLN A 107 3.01 23.34 15.14
N ARG A 108 3.21 23.06 16.43
CA ARG A 108 2.51 23.71 17.54
C ARG A 108 3.53 24.07 18.62
N GLN A 109 3.54 25.34 19.02
CA GLN A 109 4.30 25.77 20.19
C GLN A 109 3.58 25.40 21.48
N VAL A 110 4.34 24.82 22.41
CA VAL A 110 3.87 24.30 23.70
C VAL A 110 4.79 24.84 24.79
N ARG A 111 4.20 25.40 25.85
CA ARG A 111 4.96 25.82 27.03
C ARG A 111 5.11 24.66 28.00
N LEU A 112 6.35 24.29 28.31
CA LEU A 112 6.73 23.29 29.30
C LEU A 112 7.12 24.00 30.61
N ILE A 113 6.78 23.38 31.74
CA ILE A 113 7.20 23.76 33.10
C ILE A 113 8.06 22.63 33.65
N CYS A 114 9.22 22.97 34.18
CA CYS A 114 10.17 22.04 34.76
C CYS A 114 10.06 22.05 36.30
N ASN A 115 10.63 21.04 36.94
CA ASN A 115 10.58 20.90 38.41
C ASN A 115 11.36 22.00 39.15
N ASP A 116 12.36 22.60 38.50
CA ASP A 116 13.13 23.73 39.01
C ASP A 116 12.39 25.09 38.89
N GLY A 117 11.13 25.07 38.45
CA GLY A 117 10.30 26.26 38.25
C GLY A 117 10.56 26.99 36.92
N THR A 118 11.57 26.59 36.15
CA THR A 118 11.82 27.18 34.83
C THR A 118 10.72 26.80 33.84
N SER A 119 10.57 27.61 32.79
CA SER A 119 9.63 27.31 31.72
C SER A 119 10.17 27.75 30.37
N TYR A 120 10.01 26.89 29.36
CA TYR A 120 10.41 27.19 27.99
C TYR A 120 9.32 26.79 27.00
N LYS A 121 9.44 27.28 25.76
CA LYS A 121 8.54 26.92 24.65
C LYS A 121 9.24 25.90 23.76
N LYS A 122 8.56 24.80 23.47
CA LYS A 122 8.98 23.78 22.52
C LYS A 122 8.01 23.74 21.36
N GLU A 123 8.55 23.60 20.15
CA GLU A 123 7.74 23.30 18.98
C GLU A 123 7.62 21.78 18.81
N ILE A 124 6.38 21.28 18.74
CA ILE A 124 6.10 19.87 18.52
C ILE A 124 5.32 19.67 17.23
N GLU A 125 5.48 18.49 16.62
CA GLU A 125 4.73 18.09 15.44
C GLU A 125 3.41 17.42 15.82
N ILE A 126 2.30 17.99 15.36
CA ILE A 126 0.96 17.41 15.53
C ILE A 126 0.49 16.76 14.23
N ILE A 127 0.17 15.48 14.29
CA ILE A 127 -0.32 14.71 13.15
C ILE A 127 -1.70 15.22 12.71
N ARG A 128 -1.83 15.66 11.46
CA ARG A 128 -3.09 16.15 10.88
C ARG A 128 -3.78 15.14 9.98
N LYS A 129 -3.00 14.37 9.20
CA LYS A 129 -3.52 13.34 8.29
C LYS A 129 -2.58 12.13 8.27
N CYS A 130 -3.15 10.93 8.37
CA CYS A 130 -2.46 9.65 8.17
C CYS A 130 -2.84 9.07 6.81
N ARG A 131 -1.89 8.42 6.12
CA ARG A 131 -2.14 7.65 4.90
C ARG A 131 -1.13 6.51 4.76
N CYS A 132 -1.50 5.52 3.97
CA CYS A 132 -0.56 4.50 3.53
C CYS A 132 0.53 5.10 2.63
N ARG A 133 1.80 4.82 2.95
CA ARG A 133 2.98 5.29 2.21
C ARG A 133 3.86 4.10 1.87
N ARG A 134 4.34 4.06 0.61
CA ARG A 134 5.23 2.99 0.11
C ARG A 134 6.59 2.93 0.80
N ARG A 135 7.01 4.04 1.42
CA ARG A 135 8.27 4.18 2.13
C ARG A 135 7.97 4.36 3.61
N CYS A 136 8.63 3.56 4.43
CA CYS A 136 8.39 3.48 5.88
C CYS A 136 9.32 4.36 6.71
N TYR A 137 10.31 4.99 6.06
CA TYR A 137 11.25 5.94 6.63
C TYR A 137 10.74 7.39 6.56
#